data_AF-A0A920PUT8-F1
#
_entry.id   AF-A0A920PUT8-F1
#
_cell.length_a   1.000
_cell.length_b   1.000
_cell.length_c   1.000
_cell.angle_alpha   90.00
_cell.angle_beta   90.00
_cell.angle_gamma   90.00
#
_symmetry.space_group_name_H-M   'P 1'
#
loop_
_entity.id
_entity.type
_entity.pdbx_description
1 polymer ?
#
loop_
_entity_poly.entity_id
_entity_poly.type
_entity_poly.pdbx_seq_one_letter_code
_entity_poly.pdbx_strand_id
1 'polypeptide(L)'
;MCEAGDTARKLIETVKKYAEEAGRAPDDLKIEGRIELTGTPEDWKTALTTWQDLGADLVSIGTARAPFTTPDEHIQAIKTFKEIM
;
A
#
# COMPACT_ATOMS: atom_id res chain seq x y z
N MET A 1 -4.88 -9.82 -3.14
CA MET A 1 -5.04 -8.36 -3.00
C MET A 1 -4.23 -7.73 -4.12
N CYS A 2 -4.61 -6.56 -4.63
CA CYS A 2 -3.76 -5.90 -5.61
C CYS A 2 -2.47 -5.41 -4.91
N GLU A 3 -1.33 -5.92 -5.34
CA GLU A 3 -0.01 -5.46 -4.88
C GLU A 3 0.44 -4.25 -5.71
N ALA A 4 1.45 -3.53 -5.21
CA ALA A 4 2.05 -2.44 -5.95
C ALA A 4 2.72 -2.98 -7.22
N GLY A 5 2.42 -2.38 -8.37
CA GLY A 5 2.92 -2.84 -9.66
C GLY A 5 2.02 -2.42 -10.82
N ASP A 6 2.18 -3.05 -11.97
CA ASP A 6 1.49 -2.64 -13.21
C ASP A 6 -0.03 -2.75 -13.13
N THR A 7 -0.55 -3.75 -12.42
CA THR A 7 -1.99 -3.87 -12.21
C THR A 7 -2.52 -2.72 -11.37
N ALA A 8 -1.85 -2.36 -10.28
CA ALA A 8 -2.23 -1.21 -9.46
C ALA A 8 -2.16 0.09 -10.25
N ARG A 9 -1.10 0.30 -11.04
CA ARG A 9 -0.95 1.47 -11.92
C ARG A 9 -2.16 1.64 -12.84
N LYS A 10 -2.53 0.57 -13.56
CA LYS A 10 -3.68 0.58 -14.49
C LYS A 10 -5.00 0.89 -13.78
N LEU A 11 -5.19 0.34 -12.57
CA LEU A 11 -6.40 0.60 -11.79
C LEU A 11 -6.46 2.05 -11.31
N ILE A 12 -5.35 2.61 -10.83
CA ILE A 12 -5.27 4.02 -10.41
C ILE A 12 -5.56 4.94 -11.60
N GLU A 13 -4.92 4.71 -12.75
CA GLU A 13 -5.17 5.48 -13.98
C GLU A 13 -6.64 5.40 -14.40
N THR A 14 -7.25 4.22 -14.30
CA THR A 14 -8.67 4.01 -14.63
C THR A 14 -9.59 4.80 -13.69
N VAL A 15 -9.33 4.77 -12.38
CA VAL A 15 -10.11 5.51 -11.39
C VAL A 15 -10.00 7.02 -11.61
N LYS A 16 -8.79 7.52 -11.84
CA LYS A 16 -8.55 8.95 -12.11
C LYS A 16 -9.27 9.40 -13.39
N LYS A 17 -9.17 8.62 -14.47
CA LYS A 17 -9.90 8.88 -15.71
C LYS A 17 -11.41 8.96 -15.49
N TYR A 18 -12.00 8.01 -14.75
CA TYR A 18 -13.43 8.03 -14.46
C TYR A 18 -13.85 9.20 -13.56
N ALA A 19 -12.97 9.70 -12.69
CA ALA A 19 -13.23 10.92 -11.93
C ALA A 19 -13.38 12.12 -12.89
N GLU A 20 -12.46 12.29 -13.83
CA GLU A 20 -12.50 13.37 -14.82
C GLU A 20 -13.75 13.29 -15.70
N GLU A 21 -14.07 12.10 -16.22
CA GLU A 21 -15.27 11.87 -17.04
C GLU A 21 -16.57 12.17 -16.28
N ALA A 22 -16.57 11.97 -14.96
CA ALA A 22 -17.69 12.31 -14.08
C ALA A 22 -17.70 13.78 -13.63
N GLY A 23 -16.77 14.61 -14.10
CA GLY A 23 -16.66 16.02 -13.72
C GLY A 23 -16.14 16.26 -12.30
N ARG A 24 -15.42 15.28 -11.72
CA ARG A 24 -14.76 15.39 -10.41
C ARG A 24 -13.26 15.62 -10.59
N ALA A 25 -12.63 16.25 -9.60
CA ALA A 25 -11.17 16.30 -9.58
C ALA A 25 -10.61 14.90 -9.24
N PRO A 26 -9.62 14.37 -9.98
CA PRO A 26 -8.99 13.09 -9.66
C PRO A 26 -8.49 12.98 -8.22
N ASP A 27 -7.96 14.08 -7.68
CA ASP A 27 -7.39 14.13 -6.33
C ASP A 27 -8.44 14.07 -5.21
N ASP A 28 -9.74 14.21 -5.53
CA ASP A 28 -10.84 13.95 -4.60
C ASP A 28 -11.01 12.44 -4.32
N LEU A 29 -10.43 11.58 -5.17
CA LEU A 29 -10.40 10.13 -5.00
C LEU A 29 -9.03 9.70 -4.48
N LYS A 30 -8.89 9.72 -3.16
CA LYS A 30 -7.68 9.27 -2.48
C LYS A 30 -7.44 7.78 -2.68
N ILE A 31 -6.20 7.44 -2.99
CA ILE A 31 -5.77 6.07 -3.23
C ILE A 31 -5.07 5.52 -1.99
N GLU A 32 -5.58 4.42 -1.47
CA GLU A 32 -4.91 3.64 -0.43
C GLU A 32 -4.15 2.46 -1.05
N GLY A 33 -2.84 2.43 -0.84
CA GLY A 33 -2.02 1.25 -1.06
C GLY A 33 -2.07 0.33 0.16
N ARG A 34 -2.05 -0.99 -0.04
CA ARG A 34 -2.02 -1.95 1.08
C ARG A 34 -0.79 -2.84 0.99
N ILE A 35 -0.12 -3.02 2.12
CA ILE A 35 1.10 -3.82 2.27
C ILE A 35 0.84 -4.89 3.32
N GLU A 36 1.10 -6.15 2.99
CA GLU A 36 1.15 -7.21 4.00
C GLU A 36 2.61 -7.37 4.43
N LEU A 37 2.88 -7.38 5.74
CA LEU A 37 4.24 -7.46 6.30
C LEU A 37 4.81 -8.90 6.23
N THR A 38 4.71 -9.51 5.05
CA THR A 38 5.36 -10.78 4.69
C THR A 38 6.76 -10.52 4.17
N GLY A 39 7.69 -11.47 4.34
CA GLY A 39 9.08 -11.29 3.88
C GLY A 39 9.88 -10.42 4.85
N THR A 40 10.81 -9.62 4.31
CA THR A 40 11.77 -8.83 5.08
C THR A 40 11.40 -7.35 5.14
N PRO A 41 11.95 -6.57 6.09
CA PRO A 41 11.79 -5.12 6.12
C PRO A 41 12.16 -4.42 4.80
N GLU A 42 13.15 -4.92 4.06
CA GLU A 42 13.53 -4.33 2.77
C GLU A 42 12.45 -4.57 1.69
N ASP A 43 11.77 -5.71 1.74
CA ASP A 43 10.62 -5.99 0.87
C ASP A 43 9.46 -5.03 1.18
N TRP A 44 9.21 -4.75 2.47
CA TRP A 44 8.16 -3.81 2.89
C TRP A 44 8.48 -2.39 2.45
N LYS A 45 9.75 -1.99 2.58
CA LYS A 45 10.24 -0.69 2.11
C LYS A 45 10.07 -0.55 0.60
N THR A 46 10.42 -1.60 -0.15
CA THR A 46 10.22 -1.63 -1.61
C THR A 46 8.75 -1.50 -1.98
N ALA A 47 7.86 -2.19 -1.26
CA ALA A 47 6.42 -2.07 -1.47
C ALA A 47 5.91 -0.66 -1.15
N LEU A 48 6.40 -0.04 -0.06
CA LEU A 48 6.09 1.33 0.33
C LEU A 48 6.50 2.34 -0.75
N THR A 49 7.75 2.30 -1.20
CA THR A 49 8.25 3.22 -2.24
C THR A 49 7.50 3.01 -3.55
N THR A 50 7.18 1.76 -3.91
CA THR A 50 6.41 1.48 -5.12
C THR A 50 5.00 2.07 -5.03
N TRP A 51 4.31 1.98 -3.89
CA TRP A 51 3.01 2.63 -3.71
C TRP A 51 3.11 4.17 -3.80
N GLN A 52 4.17 4.77 -3.24
CA GLN A 52 4.44 6.20 -3.36
C GLN A 52 4.65 6.63 -4.82
N ASP A 53 5.45 5.88 -5.58
CA ASP A 53 5.71 6.16 -6.99
C ASP A 53 4.47 6.01 -7.87
N LEU A 54 3.52 5.16 -7.46
CA LEU A 54 2.21 5.02 -8.11
C LEU A 54 1.22 6.14 -7.74
N GLY A 55 1.58 7.01 -6.79
CA GLY A 55 0.76 8.13 -6.34
C GLY A 55 -0.33 7.72 -5.35
N ALA A 56 -0.08 6.73 -4.50
CA ALA A 56 -0.94 6.47 -3.34
C ALA A 56 -0.87 7.62 -2.33
N ASP A 57 -2.01 8.05 -1.80
CA ASP A 57 -2.10 9.12 -0.80
C ASP A 57 -1.86 8.60 0.62
N LEU A 58 -2.18 7.32 0.86
CA LEU A 58 -1.96 6.65 2.12
C LEU A 58 -1.59 5.18 1.90
N VAL A 59 -0.99 4.58 2.93
CA VAL A 59 -0.73 3.14 2.98
C VAL A 59 -1.30 2.53 4.26
N SER A 60 -1.93 1.37 4.12
CA SER A 60 -2.32 0.52 5.24
C SER A 60 -1.45 -0.74 5.29
N ILE A 61 -1.18 -1.23 6.50
CA ILE A 61 -0.39 -2.45 6.72
C ILE A 61 -1.21 -3.56 7.35
N GLY A 62 -0.96 -4.80 6.93
CA GLY A 62 -1.53 -6.02 7.51
C GLY A 62 -0.44 -6.98 7.96
N THR A 63 -0.67 -7.68 9.06
CA THR A 63 0.25 -8.72 9.57
C THR A 63 -0.38 -10.11 9.59
N ALA A 64 -1.66 -10.24 9.23
CA ALA A 64 -2.41 -11.49 9.33
C ALA A 64 -1.94 -12.57 8.33
N ARG A 65 -1.23 -12.18 7.27
CA ARG A 65 -0.63 -13.10 6.28
C ARG A 65 0.84 -13.42 6.54
N ALA A 66 1.45 -12.73 7.50
CA ALA A 66 2.84 -12.94 7.85
C ALA A 66 3.01 -14.22 8.69
N PRO A 67 4.19 -14.86 8.67
CA PRO A 67 4.45 -16.08 9.43
C PRO A 67 4.68 -15.81 10.93
N PHE A 68 3.91 -14.88 11.52
CA PHE A 68 3.93 -14.56 12.94
C PHE A 68 2.95 -15.46 13.68
N THR A 69 3.35 -15.91 14.88
CA THR A 69 2.62 -16.87 15.69
C THR A 69 2.15 -16.29 17.02
N THR A 70 2.67 -15.12 17.41
CA THR A 70 2.37 -14.46 18.68
C THR A 70 1.97 -13.00 18.47
N PRO A 71 1.09 -12.44 19.33
CA PRO A 71 0.74 -11.01 19.29
C PRO A 71 1.96 -10.08 19.32
N ASP A 72 3.01 -10.43 20.08
CA ASP A 72 4.23 -9.64 20.17
C ASP A 72 4.97 -9.56 18.84
N GLU A 73 5.06 -10.66 18.07
CA GLU A 73 5.67 -10.64 16.74
C GLU A 73 4.92 -9.70 15.78
N HIS A 74 3.58 -9.71 15.80
CA HIS A 74 2.78 -8.77 15.01
C HIS A 74 3.07 -7.31 15.42
N ILE A 75 3.14 -7.03 16.72
CA ILE A 75 3.42 -5.68 17.25
C ILE A 75 4.84 -5.23 16.86
N GLN A 76 5.83 -6.11 16.96
CA GLN A 76 7.21 -5.78 16.57
C GLN A 76 7.32 -5.50 15.08
N ALA A 77 6.65 -6.26 14.22
CA ALA A 77 6.64 -5.99 12.78
C ALA A 77 6.04 -4.60 12.46
N ILE A 78 4.94 -4.23 13.13
CA ILE A 78 4.33 -2.90 12.98
C ILE A 78 5.28 -1.79 13.46
N LYS A 79 5.99 -1.99 14.58
CA LYS A 79 7.00 -1.04 15.06
C LYS A 79 8.14 -0.89 14.06
N THR A 80 8.67 -2.00 13.55
CA THR A 80 9.72 -1.98 12.53
C THR A 80 9.25 -1.24 11.28
N PHE A 81 8.03 -1.51 10.78
CA PHE A 81 7.49 -0.79 9.63
C PHE A 81 7.37 0.72 9.88
N LYS A 82 6.97 1.12 11.09
CA LYS A 82 6.92 2.54 11.48
C LYS A 82 8.28 3.23 11.36
N GLU A 83 9.38 2.54 11.66
CA GLU A 83 10.74 3.09 11.51
C GLU A 83 11.23 3.13 10.04
N ILE A 84 10.54 2.44 9.12
CA ILE A 84 10.84 2.45 7.67
C ILE A 84 10.20 3.67 6.98
N MET A 85 9.01 4.07 7.43
CA MET A 85 8.26 5.23 6.92
C MET A 85 8.99 6.54 7.17
#